data_AF-A0A1J4UNV2-F1
#
_entry.id   AF-A0A1J4UNV2-F1
#
_cell.length_a   1.000
_cell.length_b   1.000
_cell.length_c   1.000
_cell.angle_alpha   90.00
_cell.angle_beta   90.00
_cell.angle_gamma   90.00
#
_symmetry.space_group_name_H-M   'P 1'
#
loop_
_entity.id
_entity.type
_entity.pdbx_description
1 polymer ?
#
loop_
_entity_poly.entity_id
_entity_poly.type
_entity_poly.pdbx_seq_one_letter_code
_entity_poly.pdbx_strand_id
1 'polypeptide(L)'
;MLSGFFKRLLMSRQLNFTEGDVTIFDMAYTMHPINYHIHLQQALEEKFGEKSHEILYTTGKRTAEEVAAQFADKFKVTGFDSINLWQNIIELSGTAKIMSISPREGGNVTVQAQSTIAKNMLKLKGKQSSATTDYYLQGFLAGVFSKIYSKEITCTETKCILAGDPYCEFNLSPKK
;
A
#
# COMPACT_ATOMS: atom_id res chain seq x y z
N MET A 1 16.43 0.02 14.96
CA MET A 1 17.39 0.65 14.03
C MET A 1 16.61 1.32 12.90
N LEU A 2 16.98 2.55 12.51
CA LEU A 2 16.36 3.25 11.37
C LEU A 2 16.76 2.59 10.04
N SER A 3 15.81 2.44 9.10
CA SER A 3 16.10 1.87 7.78
C SER A 3 17.09 2.75 7.00
N GLY A 4 17.90 2.14 6.12
CA GLY A 4 18.86 2.88 5.31
C GLY A 4 18.21 3.94 4.43
N PHE A 5 17.02 3.65 3.89
CA PHE A 5 16.21 4.60 3.13
C PHE A 5 15.77 5.79 3.98
N PHE A 6 15.22 5.55 5.18
CA PHE A 6 14.80 6.61 6.10
C PHE A 6 15.95 7.56 6.46
N LYS A 7 17.14 7.01 6.76
CA LYS A 7 18.33 7.83 7.03
C LYS A 7 18.70 8.72 5.84
N ARG A 8 18.64 8.19 4.61
CA ARG A 8 18.92 8.96 3.40
C ARG A 8 17.94 10.12 3.24
N LEU A 9 16.65 9.90 3.50
CA LEU A 9 15.65 10.97 3.40
C LEU A 9 15.88 12.10 4.41
N LEU A 10 16.26 11.78 5.64
CA LEU A 10 16.63 12.78 6.64
C LEU A 10 17.85 13.58 6.20
N MET A 11 18.90 12.89 5.73
CA MET A 11 20.15 13.54 5.30
C MET A 11 19.95 14.43 4.06
N SER A 12 19.04 14.05 3.15
CA SER A 12 18.73 14.83 1.94
C SER A 12 17.62 15.86 2.15
N ARG A 13 17.13 16.05 3.39
CA ARG A 13 15.99 16.93 3.73
C ARG A 13 14.73 16.65 2.91
N GLN A 14 14.57 15.41 2.46
CA GLN A 14 13.36 14.93 1.78
C GLN A 14 12.32 14.40 2.75
N LEU A 15 12.67 14.24 4.02
CA LEU A 15 11.75 14.00 5.13
C LEU A 15 11.95 15.12 6.14
N ASN A 16 10.92 15.93 6.36
CA ASN A 16 10.97 17.04 7.30
C ASN A 16 9.86 16.91 8.34
N PHE A 17 10.25 17.16 9.60
CA PHE A 17 9.34 17.32 10.72
C PHE A 17 9.51 18.76 11.20
N THR A 18 8.48 19.58 11.02
CA THR A 18 8.39 20.92 11.58
C THR A 18 7.26 20.96 12.61
N GLU A 19 7.15 22.05 13.35
CA GLU A 19 6.02 22.22 14.29
C GLU A 19 4.70 22.21 13.52
N GLY A 20 3.95 21.10 13.63
CA GLY A 20 2.64 20.95 13.00
C GLY A 20 2.64 20.25 11.63
N ASP A 21 3.78 20.16 10.94
CA ASP A 21 3.84 19.56 9.61
C ASP A 21 4.82 18.38 9.52
N VAL A 22 4.39 17.35 8.80
CA VAL A 22 5.25 16.26 8.34
C VAL A 22 5.23 16.29 6.83
N THR A 23 6.40 16.41 6.21
CA THR A 23 6.51 16.35 4.76
C THR A 23 7.47 15.25 4.32
N ILE A 24 7.09 14.54 3.26
CA ILE A 24 7.95 13.58 2.58
C ILE A 24 7.92 13.93 1.10
N PHE A 25 9.08 14.19 0.52
CA PHE A 25 9.23 14.63 -0.87
C PHE A 25 8.40 15.87 -1.23
N ASP A 26 8.27 16.82 -0.31
CA ASP A 26 7.47 18.05 -0.43
C ASP A 26 5.94 17.82 -0.45
N MET A 27 5.50 16.59 -0.17
CA MET A 27 4.09 16.28 0.03
C MET A 27 3.77 16.29 1.53
N ALA A 28 2.61 16.81 1.90
CA ALA A 28 2.12 16.76 3.27
C ALA A 28 1.68 15.34 3.63
N TYR A 29 2.13 14.87 4.80
CA TYR A 29 1.75 13.59 5.37
C TYR A 29 1.14 13.79 6.74
N THR A 30 0.26 12.88 7.11
CA THR A 30 -0.22 12.74 8.48
C THR A 30 0.33 11.45 9.07
N MET A 31 0.55 11.46 10.39
CA MET A 31 0.92 10.27 11.15
C MET A 31 -0.25 9.85 12.01
N HIS A 32 -0.79 8.66 11.74
CA HIS A 32 -1.84 8.05 12.54
C HIS A 32 -1.39 6.68 13.06
N PRO A 33 -1.73 6.31 14.30
CA PRO A 33 -1.53 4.94 14.74
C PRO A 33 -2.40 3.96 13.92
N ILE A 34 -1.92 2.73 13.75
CA ILE A 34 -2.53 1.74 12.84
C ILE A 34 -4.01 1.45 13.14
N ASN A 35 -4.43 1.60 14.40
CA ASN A 35 -5.81 1.43 14.81
C ASN A 35 -6.76 2.42 14.12
N TYR A 36 -6.30 3.60 13.70
CA TYR A 36 -7.09 4.51 12.88
C TYR A 36 -7.60 3.83 11.61
N HIS A 37 -6.71 3.16 10.85
CA HIS A 37 -7.08 2.47 9.62
C HIS A 37 -8.04 1.30 9.89
N ILE A 38 -7.81 0.56 10.98
CA ILE A 38 -8.68 -0.55 11.39
C ILE A 38 -10.09 -0.05 11.73
N HIS A 39 -10.19 0.99 12.56
CA HIS A 39 -11.48 1.55 12.96
C HIS A 39 -12.21 2.19 11.79
N LEU A 40 -11.49 2.88 10.89
CA LEU A 40 -12.07 3.44 9.68
C LEU A 40 -12.67 2.32 8.81
N GLN A 41 -11.93 1.25 8.57
CA GLN A 41 -12.43 0.11 7.80
C GLN A 41 -13.65 -0.53 8.47
N GLN A 42 -13.60 -0.79 9.78
CA GLN A 42 -14.73 -1.37 10.52
C GLN A 42 -15.98 -0.49 10.46
N ALA A 43 -15.82 0.83 10.62
CA ALA A 43 -16.93 1.77 10.54
C ALA A 43 -17.56 1.80 9.14
N LEU A 44 -16.75 1.66 8.08
CA LEU A 44 -17.24 1.55 6.72
C LEU A 44 -17.94 0.21 6.47
N GLU A 45 -17.38 -0.89 6.95
CA GLU A 45 -17.99 -2.23 6.86
C GLU A 45 -19.34 -2.27 7.58
N GLU A 46 -19.44 -1.70 8.78
CA GLU A 46 -20.69 -1.63 9.56
C GLU A 46 -21.78 -0.84 8.82
N LYS A 47 -21.40 0.28 8.19
CA LYS A 47 -22.36 1.18 7.54
C LYS A 47 -22.72 0.77 6.12
N PHE A 48 -21.78 0.20 5.38
CA PHE A 48 -21.90 -0.02 3.94
C PHE A 48 -21.76 -1.48 3.51
N GLY A 49 -21.44 -2.39 4.43
CA GLY A 49 -21.21 -3.81 4.12
C GLY A 49 -20.14 -3.97 3.04
N GLU A 50 -20.38 -4.84 2.07
CA GLU A 50 -19.45 -5.13 0.96
C GLU A 50 -19.09 -3.91 0.11
N LYS A 51 -19.95 -2.87 0.05
CA LYS A 51 -19.64 -1.63 -0.69
C LYS A 51 -18.45 -0.89 -0.08
N SER A 52 -18.13 -1.13 1.20
CA SER A 52 -16.93 -0.58 1.84
C SER A 52 -15.64 -1.00 1.14
N HIS A 53 -15.61 -2.19 0.53
CA HIS A 53 -14.44 -2.74 -0.13
C HIS A 53 -14.04 -1.88 -1.33
N GLU A 54 -15.02 -1.51 -2.17
CA GLU A 54 -14.81 -0.63 -3.32
C GLU A 54 -14.37 0.77 -2.88
N ILE A 55 -14.93 1.29 -1.78
CA ILE A 55 -14.56 2.60 -1.23
C ILE A 55 -13.07 2.59 -0.82
N LEU A 56 -12.64 1.58 -0.06
CA LEU A 56 -11.26 1.45 0.41
C LEU A 56 -10.29 1.22 -0.76
N TYR A 57 -10.66 0.35 -1.71
CA TYR A 57 -9.88 0.09 -2.92
C TYR A 57 -9.70 1.35 -3.76
N THR A 58 -10.80 2.06 -4.05
CA THR A 58 -10.74 3.30 -4.84
C THR A 58 -9.93 4.38 -4.14
N THR A 59 -10.06 4.49 -2.82
CA THR A 59 -9.25 5.42 -2.01
C THR A 59 -7.76 5.13 -2.15
N GLY A 60 -7.35 3.86 -1.97
CA GLY A 60 -5.96 3.45 -2.14
C GLY A 60 -5.44 3.70 -3.56
N LYS A 61 -6.24 3.36 -4.57
CA LYS A 61 -5.86 3.51 -5.99
C LYS A 61 -5.63 4.97 -6.37
N ARG A 62 -6.56 5.86 -6.04
CA ARG A 62 -6.43 7.30 -6.33
C ARG A 62 -5.23 7.92 -5.61
N THR A 63 -5.06 7.59 -4.33
CA THR A 63 -3.90 8.05 -3.53
C THR A 63 -2.59 7.65 -4.21
N ALA A 64 -2.46 6.39 -4.62
CA ALA A 64 -1.26 5.91 -5.30
C ALA A 64 -1.03 6.59 -6.65
N GLU A 65 -2.07 6.81 -7.45
CA GLU A 65 -1.96 7.46 -8.75
C GLU A 65 -1.49 8.92 -8.63
N GLU A 66 -1.99 9.65 -7.62
CA GLU A 66 -1.58 11.03 -7.32
C GLU A 66 -0.13 11.10 -6.85
N VAL A 67 0.28 10.25 -5.91
CA VAL A 67 1.67 10.16 -5.44
C VAL A 67 2.60 9.77 -6.59
N ALA A 68 2.16 8.86 -7.47
CA ALA A 68 2.98 8.39 -8.58
C ALA A 68 3.19 9.45 -9.65
N ALA A 69 2.21 10.29 -9.92
CA ALA A 69 2.38 11.43 -10.82
C ALA A 69 3.47 12.38 -10.29
N GLN A 70 3.41 12.74 -9.00
CA GLN A 70 4.39 13.63 -8.37
C GLN A 70 5.80 13.02 -8.37
N PHE A 71 5.92 11.72 -8.15
CA PHE A 71 7.22 11.04 -8.15
C PHE A 71 7.82 10.87 -9.54
N ALA A 72 6.99 10.61 -10.56
CA ALA A 72 7.45 10.58 -11.94
C ALA A 72 8.07 11.94 -12.32
N ASP A 73 7.43 13.04 -11.93
CA ASP A 73 7.93 14.39 -12.19
C ASP A 73 9.22 14.70 -11.43
N LYS A 74 9.30 14.30 -10.17
CA LYS A 74 10.44 14.61 -9.28
C LYS A 74 11.67 13.76 -9.55
N PHE A 75 11.51 12.45 -9.73
CA PHE A 75 12.63 11.50 -9.82
C PHE A 75 12.97 11.10 -11.25
N LYS A 76 12.11 11.42 -12.23
CA LYS A 76 12.27 11.01 -13.63
C LYS A 76 12.48 9.49 -13.78
N VAL A 77 11.90 8.72 -12.86
CA VAL A 77 11.88 7.25 -12.91
C VAL A 77 10.52 6.80 -13.44
N THR A 78 10.55 5.82 -14.33
CA THR A 78 9.36 5.26 -14.97
C THR A 78 9.47 3.75 -15.06
N GLY A 79 8.36 3.08 -15.31
CA GLY A 79 8.39 1.64 -15.55
C GLY A 79 8.84 0.84 -14.32
N PHE A 80 9.26 -0.39 -14.58
CA PHE A 80 9.64 -1.34 -13.52
C PHE A 80 10.92 -0.93 -12.79
N ASP A 81 11.74 -0.06 -13.36
CA ASP A 81 12.94 0.50 -12.71
C ASP A 81 12.60 1.30 -11.44
N SER A 82 11.37 1.81 -11.36
CA SER A 82 10.86 2.53 -10.17
C SER A 82 10.44 1.60 -9.02
N ILE A 83 10.48 0.27 -9.18
CA ILE A 83 9.89 -0.67 -8.22
C ILE A 83 10.52 -0.58 -6.82
N ASN A 84 11.84 -0.38 -6.76
CA ASN A 84 12.56 -0.24 -5.50
C ASN A 84 12.16 1.04 -4.76
N LEU A 85 11.84 2.12 -5.48
CA LEU A 85 11.30 3.33 -4.87
C LEU A 85 9.94 3.02 -4.24
N TRP A 86 9.03 2.40 -4.99
CA TRP A 86 7.70 2.05 -4.51
C TRP A 86 7.71 1.12 -3.30
N GLN A 87 8.56 0.10 -3.30
CA GLN A 87 8.74 -0.77 -2.14
C GLN A 87 9.17 0.05 -0.91
N ASN A 88 10.17 0.92 -1.06
CA ASN A 88 10.63 1.77 0.03
C ASN A 88 9.55 2.72 0.55
N ILE A 89 8.67 3.22 -0.32
CA ILE A 89 7.56 4.11 0.04
C ILE A 89 6.49 3.37 0.84
N ILE A 90 6.09 2.16 0.40
CA ILE A 90 5.12 1.32 1.11
C ILE A 90 5.65 0.90 2.49
N GLU A 91 6.95 0.60 2.57
CA GLU A 91 7.59 0.26 3.84
C GLU A 91 7.73 1.50 4.75
N LEU A 92 8.07 2.66 4.17
CA LEU A 92 8.17 3.93 4.90
C LEU A 92 6.83 4.39 5.48
N SER A 93 5.73 4.20 4.75
CA SER A 93 4.39 4.53 5.23
C SER A 93 3.92 3.60 6.35
N GLY A 94 4.63 2.50 6.60
CA GLY A 94 4.26 1.50 7.58
C GLY A 94 3.06 0.64 7.18
N THR A 95 2.57 0.75 5.94
CA THR A 95 1.37 0.02 5.48
C THR A 95 1.65 -1.48 5.37
N ALA A 96 2.80 -1.86 4.82
CA ALA A 96 3.23 -3.24 4.73
C ALA A 96 4.74 -3.36 4.59
N LYS A 97 5.28 -4.51 4.98
CA LYS A 97 6.63 -4.92 4.54
C LYS A 97 6.52 -5.81 3.32
N ILE A 98 7.08 -5.38 2.20
CA ILE A 98 7.10 -6.19 0.97
C ILE A 98 8.11 -7.32 1.13
N MET A 99 7.69 -8.54 0.81
CA MET A 99 8.53 -9.74 0.86
C MET A 99 9.07 -10.08 -0.52
N SER A 100 8.22 -10.02 -1.55
CA SER A 100 8.60 -10.29 -2.92
C SER A 100 7.67 -9.57 -3.89
N ILE A 101 8.22 -9.21 -5.05
CA ILE A 101 7.48 -8.70 -6.20
C ILE A 101 7.93 -9.54 -7.39
N SER A 102 7.02 -10.33 -7.94
CA SER A 102 7.32 -11.31 -8.99
C SER A 102 6.48 -11.02 -10.23
N PRO A 103 7.06 -10.45 -11.29
CA PRO A 103 6.43 -10.39 -12.60
C PRO A 103 6.08 -11.79 -13.11
N ARG A 104 4.97 -11.89 -13.84
CA ARG A 104 4.45 -13.11 -14.46
C ARG A 104 4.15 -12.83 -15.94
N GLU A 105 3.89 -13.89 -16.70
CA GLU A 105 3.49 -13.77 -18.10
C GLU A 105 2.22 -12.91 -18.27
N GLY A 106 2.10 -12.24 -19.41
CA GLY A 106 0.93 -11.42 -19.74
C GLY A 106 0.83 -10.09 -18.97
N GLY A 107 1.91 -9.65 -18.32
CA GLY A 107 1.92 -8.40 -17.54
C GLY A 107 1.26 -8.52 -16.16
N ASN A 108 1.05 -9.75 -15.69
CA ASN A 108 0.58 -10.01 -14.33
C ASN A 108 1.74 -9.86 -13.33
N VAL A 109 1.43 -9.54 -12.07
CA VAL A 109 2.43 -9.47 -10.99
C VAL A 109 1.87 -10.10 -9.73
N THR A 110 2.68 -10.88 -9.03
CA THR A 110 2.37 -11.33 -7.67
C THR A 110 3.21 -10.53 -6.68
N VAL A 111 2.56 -9.91 -5.70
CA VAL A 111 3.21 -9.23 -4.57
C VAL A 111 2.90 -9.98 -3.29
N GLN A 112 3.94 -10.37 -2.55
CA GLN A 112 3.78 -10.95 -1.22
C GLN A 112 4.20 -9.91 -0.19
N ALA A 113 3.37 -9.72 0.84
CA ALA A 113 3.63 -8.70 1.83
C ALA A 113 3.16 -9.12 3.23
N GLN A 114 3.87 -8.58 4.22
CA GLN A 114 3.46 -8.60 5.60
C GLN A 114 2.60 -7.36 5.87
N SER A 115 1.28 -7.45 5.61
CA SER A 115 0.34 -6.35 5.83
C SER A 115 0.29 -5.96 7.30
N THR A 116 0.46 -4.67 7.59
CA THR A 116 0.35 -4.13 8.94
C THR A 116 -1.11 -4.09 9.39
N ILE A 117 -2.06 -3.83 8.48
CA ILE A 117 -3.50 -3.83 8.78
C ILE A 117 -3.96 -5.24 9.17
N ALA A 118 -3.70 -6.24 8.32
CA ALA A 118 -4.15 -7.63 8.56
C ALA A 118 -3.58 -8.19 9.87
N LYS A 119 -2.28 -7.95 10.15
CA LYS A 119 -1.64 -8.36 11.40
C LYS A 119 -2.31 -7.76 12.63
N ASN A 120 -2.60 -6.47 12.60
CA ASN A 120 -3.16 -5.78 13.76
C ASN A 120 -4.67 -6.06 13.92
N MET A 121 -5.39 -6.29 12.81
CA MET A 121 -6.75 -6.82 12.87
C MET A 121 -6.80 -8.21 13.52
N LEU A 122 -5.88 -9.12 13.16
CA LEU A 122 -5.81 -10.45 13.76
C LEU A 122 -5.58 -10.36 15.27
N LYS A 123 -4.64 -9.51 15.70
CA LYS A 123 -4.38 -9.25 17.12
C LYS A 123 -5.60 -8.71 17.86
N LEU A 124 -6.33 -7.77 17.24
CA LEU A 124 -7.51 -7.14 17.83
C LEU A 124 -8.70 -8.11 17.94
N LYS A 125 -8.97 -8.88 16.89
CA LYS A 125 -10.10 -9.83 16.85
C LYS A 125 -9.82 -11.10 17.66
N GLY A 126 -8.56 -11.45 17.87
CA GLY A 126 -8.15 -12.67 18.59
C GLY A 126 -8.49 -13.98 17.86
N LYS A 127 -9.02 -13.90 16.63
CA LYS A 127 -9.39 -15.06 15.81
C LYS A 127 -9.22 -14.75 14.33
N GLN A 128 -8.98 -15.81 13.56
CA GLN A 128 -8.92 -15.73 12.10
C GLN A 128 -10.27 -15.33 11.50
N SER A 129 -10.24 -14.71 10.33
CA SER A 129 -11.41 -14.39 9.53
C SER A 129 -11.15 -14.80 8.10
N SER A 130 -12.14 -15.42 7.45
CA SER A 130 -12.06 -15.84 6.06
C SER A 130 -12.08 -14.68 5.05
N ALA A 131 -12.27 -13.43 5.51
CA ALA A 131 -12.26 -12.27 4.65
C ALA A 131 -10.81 -11.85 4.32
N THR A 132 -10.52 -11.67 3.04
CA THR A 132 -9.40 -10.84 2.57
C THR A 132 -9.75 -9.40 2.89
N THR A 133 -8.85 -8.64 3.52
CA THR A 133 -9.27 -7.41 4.23
C THR A 133 -8.46 -6.17 3.89
N ASP A 134 -7.31 -6.28 3.23
CA ASP A 134 -6.48 -5.10 2.97
C ASP A 134 -6.84 -4.43 1.64
N TYR A 135 -8.11 -4.02 1.52
CA TYR A 135 -8.64 -3.39 0.31
C TYR A 135 -7.92 -2.08 -0.03
N TYR A 136 -7.47 -1.35 0.98
CA TYR A 136 -6.66 -0.15 0.78
C TYR A 136 -5.33 -0.50 0.09
N LEU A 137 -4.59 -1.50 0.58
CA LEU A 137 -3.33 -1.91 -0.04
C LEU A 137 -3.55 -2.52 -1.44
N GLN A 138 -4.64 -3.26 -1.66
CA GLN A 138 -5.03 -3.71 -3.00
C GLN A 138 -5.16 -2.53 -3.97
N GLY A 139 -5.94 -1.52 -3.57
CA GLY A 139 -6.10 -0.30 -4.35
C GLY A 139 -4.78 0.42 -4.60
N PHE A 140 -3.99 0.61 -3.55
CA PHE A 140 -2.71 1.30 -3.61
C PHE A 140 -1.74 0.60 -4.58
N LEU A 141 -1.59 -0.74 -4.47
CA LEU A 141 -0.77 -1.52 -5.38
C LEU A 141 -1.31 -1.42 -6.82
N ALA A 142 -2.62 -1.52 -7.03
CA ALA A 142 -3.21 -1.34 -8.36
C ALA A 142 -2.88 0.04 -8.97
N GLY A 143 -2.94 1.12 -8.19
CA GLY A 143 -2.59 2.46 -8.65
C GLY A 143 -1.10 2.60 -9.01
N VAL A 144 -0.20 2.11 -8.15
CA VAL A 144 1.24 2.09 -8.41
C VAL A 144 1.56 1.32 -9.70
N PHE A 145 1.08 0.09 -9.81
CA PHE A 145 1.37 -0.75 -10.97
C PHE A 145 0.69 -0.26 -12.25
N SER A 146 -0.43 0.46 -12.14
CA SER A 146 -1.03 1.13 -13.30
C SER A 146 -0.10 2.17 -13.92
N LYS A 147 0.67 2.89 -13.09
CA LYS A 147 1.70 3.83 -13.57
C LYS A 147 2.94 3.11 -14.08
N ILE A 148 3.41 2.06 -13.39
CA ILE A 148 4.55 1.25 -13.84
C ILE A 148 4.30 0.68 -15.23
N TYR A 149 3.12 0.09 -15.47
CA TYR A 149 2.81 -0.54 -16.76
C TYR A 149 2.16 0.41 -17.77
N SER A 150 1.84 1.65 -17.38
CA SER A 150 1.08 2.60 -18.20
C SER A 150 -0.23 1.99 -18.75
N LYS A 151 -0.93 1.20 -17.91
CA LYS A 151 -2.15 0.47 -18.24
C LYS A 151 -3.06 0.43 -17.02
N GLU A 152 -4.35 0.24 -17.20
CA GLU A 152 -5.23 0.01 -16.05
C GLU A 152 -4.93 -1.37 -15.44
N ILE A 153 -4.50 -1.39 -14.18
CA ILE A 153 -4.25 -2.61 -13.42
C ILE A 153 -5.36 -2.78 -12.37
N THR A 154 -5.78 -4.02 -12.17
CA THR A 154 -6.60 -4.45 -11.02
C THR A 154 -5.77 -5.30 -10.08
N CYS A 155 -6.12 -5.30 -8.80
CA CYS A 155 -5.44 -6.09 -7.78
C CYS A 155 -6.45 -6.85 -6.95
N THR A 156 -6.18 -8.13 -6.69
CA THR A 156 -6.98 -8.99 -5.82
C THR A 156 -6.06 -9.63 -4.77
N GLU A 157 -6.45 -9.54 -3.50
CA GLU A 157 -5.80 -10.30 -2.43
C GLU A 157 -6.29 -11.76 -2.46
N THR A 158 -5.37 -12.73 -2.56
CA THR A 158 -5.69 -14.17 -2.66
C THR A 158 -5.26 -14.98 -1.45
N LYS A 159 -4.39 -14.43 -0.59
CA LYS A 159 -3.98 -14.98 0.71
C LYS A 159 -3.93 -13.85 1.71
N CYS A 160 -4.22 -14.13 2.98
CA CYS A 160 -4.20 -13.09 4.01
C CYS A 160 -3.75 -13.64 5.36
N ILE A 161 -2.92 -12.87 6.08
CA ILE A 161 -2.51 -13.18 7.45
C ILE A 161 -3.73 -13.34 8.37
N LEU A 162 -4.78 -12.54 8.14
CA LEU A 162 -6.01 -12.63 8.91
C LEU A 162 -6.76 -13.95 8.69
N ALA A 163 -6.60 -14.56 7.51
CA ALA A 163 -7.16 -15.87 7.18
C ALA A 163 -6.30 -17.05 7.66
N GLY A 164 -5.13 -16.78 8.25
CA GLY A 164 -4.19 -17.79 8.75
C GLY A 164 -3.02 -18.08 7.82
N ASP A 165 -2.91 -17.41 6.68
CA ASP A 165 -1.75 -17.53 5.81
C ASP A 165 -0.48 -16.91 6.44
N PRO A 166 0.73 -17.38 6.08
CA PRO A 166 1.98 -16.81 6.59
C PRO A 166 2.26 -15.38 6.09
N TYR A 167 1.60 -14.95 5.02
CA TYR A 167 1.70 -13.62 4.41
C TYR A 167 0.43 -13.29 3.64
N CYS A 168 0.26 -12.01 3.31
CA CYS A 168 -0.76 -11.59 2.34
C CYS A 168 -0.18 -11.70 0.92
N GLU A 169 -0.99 -12.20 -0.02
CA GLU A 169 -0.62 -12.32 -1.43
C GLU A 169 -1.59 -11.53 -2.28
N PHE A 170 -1.03 -10.67 -3.14
CA PHE A 170 -1.77 -9.77 -4.01
C PHE A 170 -1.43 -10.10 -5.46
N ASN A 171 -2.44 -10.46 -6.24
CA ASN A 171 -2.30 -10.73 -7.65
C ASN A 171 -2.83 -9.53 -8.44
N LEU A 172 -1.93 -8.95 -9.24
CA LEU A 172 -2.19 -7.82 -10.11
C LEU A 172 -2.28 -8.29 -11.56
N SER A 173 -3.25 -7.77 -12.28
CA SER A 173 -3.48 -8.10 -13.68
C SER A 173 -3.88 -6.85 -14.48
N PRO A 174 -3.48 -6.75 -15.75
CA PRO A 174 -4.05 -5.76 -16.66
C PRO A 174 -5.55 -5.99 -16.78
N LYS A 175 -6.32 -4.90 -16.68
CA LYS A 175 -7.75 -4.94 -16.99
C LYS A 175 -7.89 -5.26 -18.48
N LYS A 176 -8.76 -6.22 -18.79
CA LYS A 176 -9.08 -6.60 -20.17
C LYS A 176 -9.79 -5.47 -20.91
#